data_AF-A0A355EYN8-F1
#
_entry.id   AF-A0A355EYN8-F1
#
_cell.length_a   1.000
_cell.length_b   1.000
_cell.length_c   1.000
_cell.angle_alpha   90.00
_cell.angle_beta   90.00
_cell.angle_gamma   90.00
#
_symmetry.space_group_name_H-M   'P 1'
#
loop_
_entity.id
_entity.type
_entity.pdbx_description
1 polymer ?
#
loop_
_entity_poly.entity_id
_entity_poly.type
_entity_poly.pdbx_seq_one_letter_code
_entity_poly.pdbx_strand_id
1 'polypeptide(L)'
;MTRPTKTGKKTTGKKTRKRPALDFYRDEAGDPRARPTGGRSREKLAGFLESDIQGSATTGLEILAALESVEAGRLREWTQTGNAYTLILTPDGATLEPEADEGEEATLLPLADLREAVTRWVEFLAGGARH
;
A
#
# COMPACT_ATOMS: atom_id res chain seq x y z
N MET A 1 27.04 15.16 -54.22
CA MET A 1 25.87 14.32 -53.88
C MET A 1 25.61 14.40 -52.39
N THR A 2 24.37 14.70 -52.03
CA THR A 2 23.93 15.22 -50.74
C THR A 2 23.54 14.08 -49.77
N ARG A 3 23.88 14.26 -48.49
CA ARG A 3 23.44 13.49 -47.29
C ARG A 3 21.91 13.24 -47.27
N PRO A 4 21.35 12.21 -46.55
CA PRO A 4 21.49 12.18 -45.09
C PRO A 4 21.47 10.81 -44.37
N THR A 5 22.04 10.89 -43.16
CA THR A 5 21.99 9.98 -42.02
C THR A 5 20.56 9.80 -41.47
N LYS A 6 20.12 8.56 -41.20
CA LYS A 6 18.89 8.26 -40.44
C LYS A 6 19.21 7.90 -38.98
N THR A 7 18.98 8.91 -38.16
CA THR A 7 18.58 8.97 -36.75
C THR A 7 18.03 7.68 -36.14
N GLY A 8 18.65 7.27 -35.04
CA GLY A 8 18.15 6.24 -34.13
C GLY A 8 16.79 6.64 -33.54
N LYS A 9 15.82 5.73 -33.64
CA LYS A 9 14.51 5.88 -33.03
C LYS A 9 14.57 5.28 -31.63
N LYS A 10 14.78 6.11 -30.61
CA LYS A 10 14.53 5.74 -29.22
C LYS A 10 13.02 5.54 -29.08
N THR A 11 12.58 4.30 -29.01
CA THR A 11 11.22 3.95 -28.60
C THR A 11 11.15 4.14 -27.09
N THR A 12 10.72 5.32 -26.64
CA THR A 12 10.23 5.51 -25.27
C THR A 12 8.98 4.66 -25.13
N GLY A 13 9.16 3.45 -24.59
CA GLY A 13 8.06 2.63 -24.10
C GLY A 13 7.30 3.47 -23.08
N LYS A 14 6.10 3.91 -23.45
CA LYS A 14 5.16 4.57 -22.55
C LYS A 14 4.77 3.51 -21.52
N LYS A 15 5.52 3.42 -20.41
CA LYS A 15 5.11 2.65 -19.23
C LYS A 15 3.75 3.22 -18.87
N THR A 16 2.68 2.49 -19.20
CA THR A 16 1.36 2.75 -18.68
C THR A 16 1.51 2.66 -17.17
N ARG A 17 1.59 3.81 -16.50
CA ARG A 17 1.51 3.85 -15.04
C ARG A 17 0.17 3.23 -14.71
N LYS A 18 0.20 1.98 -14.24
CA LYS A 18 -0.95 1.29 -13.65
C LYS A 18 -1.53 2.32 -12.67
N ARG A 19 -2.82 2.67 -12.82
CA ARG A 19 -3.42 3.66 -11.91
C ARG A 19 -3.18 3.17 -10.48
N PRO A 20 -2.79 4.06 -9.56
CA PRO A 20 -2.58 3.69 -8.17
C PRO A 20 -3.81 2.96 -7.63
N ALA A 21 -3.60 1.87 -6.89
CA ALA A 21 -4.70 1.05 -6.38
C ALA A 21 -5.65 1.85 -5.45
N LEU A 22 -5.11 2.84 -4.74
CA LEU A 22 -5.81 3.71 -3.80
C LEU A 22 -5.48 5.19 -4.08
N ASP A 23 -6.46 6.07 -3.90
CA ASP A 23 -6.28 7.52 -3.88
C ASP A 23 -6.41 8.04 -2.44
N PHE A 24 -5.52 8.95 -2.03
CA PHE A 24 -5.48 9.47 -0.66
C PHE A 24 -5.88 10.95 -0.61
N TYR A 25 -6.68 11.31 0.39
CA TYR A 25 -7.21 12.65 0.57
C TYR A 25 -7.51 12.91 2.05
N ARG A 26 -7.74 14.17 2.43
CA ARG A 26 -8.27 14.52 3.75
C ARG A 26 -9.75 14.84 3.60
N ASP A 27 -10.57 14.37 4.53
CA ASP A 27 -11.99 14.76 4.57
C ASP A 27 -12.19 16.17 5.14
N GLU A 28 -13.46 16.57 5.33
CA GLU A 28 -13.81 17.89 5.87
C GLU A 28 -13.29 18.14 7.29
N ALA A 29 -13.07 17.07 8.08
CA ALA A 29 -12.49 17.15 9.42
C ALA A 29 -10.95 17.19 9.39
N GLY A 30 -10.34 17.01 8.22
CA GLY A 30 -8.88 16.92 8.06
C GLY A 30 -8.33 15.51 8.27
N ASP A 31 -9.20 14.52 8.52
CA ASP A 31 -8.80 13.14 8.75
C ASP A 31 -8.32 12.50 7.44
N PRO A 32 -7.24 11.70 7.48
CA PRO A 32 -6.74 11.02 6.29
C PRO A 32 -7.70 9.91 5.86
N ARG A 33 -7.99 9.85 4.55
CA ARG A 33 -8.91 8.88 3.93
C ARG A 33 -8.27 8.21 2.72
N ALA A 34 -8.62 6.95 2.50
CA ALA A 34 -8.22 6.12 1.39
C ALA A 34 -9.44 5.73 0.54
N ARG A 35 -9.45 6.18 -0.72
CA ARG A 35 -10.46 5.80 -1.70
C ARG A 35 -9.96 4.62 -2.54
N PRO A 36 -10.60 3.45 -2.48
CA PRO A 36 -10.22 2.33 -3.32
C PRO A 36 -10.66 2.53 -4.77
N THR A 37 -9.79 2.16 -5.72
CA THR A 37 -10.17 2.08 -7.14
C THR A 37 -10.51 0.62 -7.51
N GLY A 38 -11.67 0.17 -7.03
CA GLY A 38 -12.34 -1.09 -7.36
C GLY A 38 -11.77 -2.35 -6.69
N GLY A 39 -12.59 -3.40 -6.62
CA GLY A 39 -12.22 -4.73 -6.10
C GLY A 39 -12.17 -4.81 -4.57
N ARG A 40 -12.76 -5.88 -4.01
CA ARG A 40 -12.95 -6.06 -2.56
C ARG A 40 -11.64 -6.01 -1.77
N SER A 41 -10.55 -6.60 -2.27
CA SER A 41 -9.26 -6.57 -1.60
C SER A 41 -8.71 -5.14 -1.43
N ARG A 42 -9.01 -4.22 -2.36
CA ARG A 42 -8.60 -2.81 -2.23
C ARG A 42 -9.48 -2.05 -1.25
N GLU A 43 -10.76 -2.39 -1.17
CA GLU A 43 -11.67 -1.83 -0.17
C GLU A 43 -11.22 -2.21 1.24
N LYS A 44 -10.82 -3.47 1.44
CA LYS A 44 -10.27 -3.95 2.72
C LYS A 44 -8.93 -3.33 3.06
N LEU A 45 -8.04 -3.19 2.07
CA LEU A 45 -6.79 -2.47 2.26
C LEU A 45 -7.01 -0.99 2.61
N ALA A 46 -7.95 -0.31 1.95
CA ALA A 46 -8.32 1.07 2.28
C ALA A 46 -8.87 1.18 3.70
N GLY A 47 -9.76 0.25 4.09
CA GLY A 47 -10.26 0.13 5.44
C GLY A 47 -9.13 0.00 6.46
N PHE A 48 -8.23 -0.97 6.27
CA PHE A 48 -7.06 -1.18 7.12
C PHE A 48 -6.20 0.09 7.28
N LEU A 49 -5.91 0.83 6.20
CA LEU A 49 -5.18 2.09 6.29
C LEU A 49 -5.90 3.12 7.17
N GLU A 50 -7.22 3.24 7.02
CA GLU A 50 -8.03 4.21 7.75
C GLU A 50 -8.31 3.82 9.20
N SER A 51 -8.50 2.54 9.52
CA SER A 51 -8.86 2.08 10.86
C SER A 51 -7.67 1.70 11.72
N ASP A 52 -6.62 1.14 11.14
CA ASP A 52 -5.53 0.49 11.89
C ASP A 52 -4.25 1.32 11.86
N ILE A 53 -3.87 1.84 10.69
CA ILE A 53 -2.72 2.76 10.58
C ILE A 53 -3.14 4.20 10.92
N GLN A 54 -4.32 4.62 10.48
CA GLN A 54 -4.89 5.95 10.75
C GLN A 54 -3.90 7.08 10.40
N GLY A 55 -3.84 8.14 11.20
CA GLY A 55 -2.85 9.21 11.08
C GLY A 55 -1.42 8.85 11.55
N SER A 56 -1.13 7.59 11.88
CA SER A 56 0.18 7.18 12.42
C SER A 56 1.16 6.78 11.34
N ALA A 57 2.02 7.72 10.93
CA ALA A 57 3.13 7.42 10.03
C ALA A 57 4.10 6.38 10.64
N THR A 58 4.26 6.39 11.97
CA THR A 58 5.10 5.44 12.70
C THR A 58 4.62 4.01 12.51
N THR A 59 3.32 3.74 12.69
CA THR A 59 2.72 2.41 12.47
C THR A 59 2.96 1.95 11.04
N GLY A 60 2.80 2.85 10.05
CA GLY A 60 3.12 2.53 8.66
C GLY A 60 4.60 2.17 8.44
N LEU A 61 5.53 2.89 9.07
CA LEU A 61 6.96 2.61 8.98
C LEU A 61 7.35 1.26 9.63
N GLU A 62 6.71 0.90 10.74
CA GLU A 62 6.91 -0.40 11.40
C GLU A 62 6.48 -1.56 10.48
N ILE A 63 5.32 -1.44 9.82
CA ILE A 63 4.86 -2.42 8.84
C ILE A 63 5.83 -2.53 7.66
N LEU A 64 6.38 -1.42 7.17
CA LEU A 64 7.37 -1.43 6.09
C LEU A 64 8.68 -2.12 6.50
N ALA A 65 9.14 -1.93 7.74
CA ALA A 65 10.32 -2.61 8.27
C ALA A 65 10.08 -4.13 8.46
N ALA A 66 8.88 -4.52 8.88
CA ALA A 66 8.47 -5.91 8.96
C ALA A 66 8.43 -6.57 7.57
N LEU A 67 7.84 -5.90 6.58
CA LEU A 67 7.82 -6.33 5.18
C LEU A 67 9.24 -6.57 4.65
N GLU A 68 10.17 -5.64 4.88
CA GLU A 68 11.57 -5.80 4.47
C GLU A 68 12.21 -7.03 5.11
N SER A 69 11.94 -7.27 6.40
CA SER A 69 12.50 -8.39 7.14
C SER A 69 11.94 -9.74 6.69
N VAL A 70 10.66 -9.82 6.35
CA VAL A 70 10.02 -11.00 5.78
C VAL A 70 10.56 -11.30 4.37
N GLU A 71 10.63 -10.30 3.49
CA GLU A 71 11.14 -10.48 2.13
C GLU A 71 12.64 -10.84 2.09
N ALA A 72 13.43 -10.31 3.02
CA ALA A 72 14.84 -10.65 3.16
C ALA A 72 15.07 -12.04 3.79
N GLY A 73 14.01 -12.77 4.17
CA GLY A 73 14.09 -14.07 4.83
C GLY A 73 14.62 -14.00 6.26
N ARG A 74 14.65 -12.80 6.88
CA ARG A 74 15.06 -12.61 8.29
C ARG A 74 13.94 -12.98 9.26
N LEU A 75 12.69 -12.81 8.83
CA LEU A 75 11.49 -13.24 9.54
C LEU A 75 10.69 -14.21 8.67
N ARG A 76 10.18 -15.27 9.31
CA ARG A 76 9.25 -16.21 8.64
C ARG A 76 7.81 -15.72 8.70
N GLU A 77 7.49 -14.98 9.76
CA GLU A 77 6.17 -14.44 10.01
C GLU A 77 6.30 -13.18 10.87
N TRP A 78 5.39 -12.23 10.68
CA TRP A 78 5.18 -11.10 11.57
C TRP A 78 3.70 -10.78 11.66
N THR A 79 3.20 -10.50 12.86
CA THR A 79 1.78 -10.29 13.13
C THR A 79 1.57 -9.04 13.97
N GLN A 80 0.57 -8.24 13.61
CA GLN A 80 0.13 -7.09 14.38
C GLN A 80 -1.39 -6.95 14.33
N THR A 81 -2.02 -6.98 15.50
CA THR A 81 -3.45 -6.70 15.66
C THR A 81 -3.66 -5.20 15.80
N GLY A 82 -4.48 -4.65 14.90
CA GLY A 82 -4.93 -3.26 14.94
C GLY A 82 -6.34 -3.13 15.52
N ASN A 83 -7.05 -2.09 15.09
CA ASN A 83 -8.39 -1.79 15.59
C ASN A 83 -9.48 -2.60 14.87
N ALA A 84 -9.28 -2.92 13.59
CA ALA A 84 -10.28 -3.61 12.78
C ALA A 84 -9.73 -4.89 12.15
N TYR A 85 -8.41 -4.98 11.96
CA TYR A 85 -7.79 -6.15 11.36
C TYR A 85 -6.54 -6.60 12.14
N THR A 86 -6.31 -7.91 12.15
CA THR A 86 -4.98 -8.47 12.36
C THR A 86 -4.27 -8.60 11.02
N LEU A 87 -3.10 -7.95 10.91
CA LEU A 87 -2.19 -8.08 9.77
C LEU A 87 -1.18 -9.19 10.04
N ILE A 88 -1.14 -10.19 9.15
CA ILE A 88 -0.14 -11.27 9.16
C ILE A 88 0.72 -11.15 7.90
N LEU A 89 2.03 -11.15 8.04
CA LEU A 89 3.01 -11.10 6.95
C LEU A 89 3.81 -12.38 6.89
N THR A 90 3.84 -13.04 5.74
CA THR A 90 4.68 -14.21 5.45
C THR A 90 5.40 -14.00 4.11
N PRO A 91 6.40 -14.82 3.75
CA PRO A 91 7.04 -14.76 2.43
C PRO A 91 6.06 -14.95 1.26
N ASP A 92 4.92 -15.59 1.50
CA ASP A 92 3.92 -15.89 0.47
C ASP A 92 2.93 -14.73 0.25
N GLY A 93 2.76 -13.84 1.24
CA GLY A 93 1.81 -12.74 1.13
C GLY A 93 1.48 -12.06 2.46
N ALA A 94 0.56 -11.11 2.38
CA ALA A 94 -0.04 -10.46 3.53
C ALA A 94 -1.50 -10.91 3.67
N THR A 95 -1.93 -11.13 4.91
CA THR A 95 -3.30 -11.46 5.26
C THR A 95 -3.87 -10.37 6.16
N LEU A 96 -5.04 -9.85 5.82
CA LEU A 96 -5.85 -8.99 6.70
C LEU A 96 -7.01 -9.82 7.24
N GLU A 97 -6.94 -10.19 8.50
CA GLU A 97 -7.98 -10.94 9.21
C GLU A 97 -8.90 -9.95 9.97
N PRO A 98 -10.21 -9.91 9.70
CA PRO A 98 -11.12 -9.02 10.41
C PRO A 98 -11.28 -9.41 11.89
N GLU A 99 -11.19 -8.45 12.80
CA GLU A 99 -11.33 -8.70 14.26
C GLU A 99 -12.78 -8.72 14.75
N ALA A 100 -13.67 -7.98 14.07
CA ALA A 100 -15.02 -7.71 14.57
C ALA A 100 -16.10 -8.69 14.07
N ASP A 101 -15.81 -9.45 13.01
CA ASP A 101 -16.78 -10.34 12.36
C ASP A 101 -16.13 -11.68 12.00
N GLU A 102 -16.40 -12.70 12.81
CA GLU A 102 -15.93 -14.08 12.59
C GLU A 102 -16.46 -14.70 11.27
N GLY A 103 -17.49 -14.10 10.66
CA GLY A 103 -18.03 -14.51 9.36
C GLY A 103 -17.38 -13.80 8.16
N GLU A 104 -16.53 -12.80 8.39
CA GLU A 104 -15.86 -12.09 7.31
C GLU A 104 -14.55 -12.79 6.91
N GLU A 105 -14.41 -13.11 5.63
CA GLU A 105 -13.22 -13.79 5.11
C GLU A 105 -11.97 -12.91 5.16
N ALA A 106 -10.86 -13.53 5.58
CA ALA A 106 -9.54 -12.93 5.52
C ALA A 106 -9.19 -12.50 4.09
N THR A 107 -8.59 -11.31 3.96
CA THR A 107 -8.18 -10.79 2.67
C THR A 107 -6.69 -11.07 2.43
N LEU A 108 -6.40 -11.86 1.41
CA LEU A 108 -5.04 -12.11 0.94
C LEU A 108 -4.57 -11.03 -0.05
N LEU A 109 -3.36 -10.52 0.16
CA LEU A 109 -2.74 -9.46 -0.63
C LEU A 109 -1.30 -9.84 -1.00
N PRO A 110 -0.84 -9.53 -2.21
CA PRO A 110 0.59 -9.54 -2.51
C PRO A 110 1.35 -8.55 -1.60
N LEU A 111 2.52 -8.94 -1.09
CA LEU A 111 3.36 -8.04 -0.29
C LEU A 111 3.67 -6.71 -0.99
N ALA A 112 3.81 -6.75 -2.32
CA ALA A 112 4.03 -5.56 -3.14
C ALA A 112 2.85 -4.58 -3.11
N ASP A 113 1.61 -5.07 -3.11
CA ASP A 113 0.40 -4.23 -3.08
C ASP A 113 0.24 -3.59 -1.70
N LEU A 114 0.48 -4.34 -0.62
CA LEU A 114 0.50 -3.80 0.75
C LEU A 114 1.61 -2.75 0.91
N ARG A 115 2.83 -3.06 0.47
CA ARG A 115 3.96 -2.13 0.51
C ARG A 115 3.65 -0.83 -0.21
N GLU A 116 3.17 -0.90 -1.45
CA GLU A 116 2.83 0.30 -2.23
C GLU A 116 1.81 1.17 -1.50
N ALA A 117 0.75 0.56 -0.96
CA ALA A 117 -0.30 1.26 -0.24
C ALA A 117 0.23 1.93 1.04
N VAL A 118 0.97 1.20 1.89
CA VAL A 118 1.51 1.71 3.15
C VAL A 118 2.55 2.79 2.90
N THR A 119 3.46 2.62 1.94
CA THR A 119 4.46 3.64 1.58
C THR A 119 3.76 4.95 1.16
N ARG A 120 2.81 4.86 0.23
CA ARG A 120 2.11 6.06 -0.26
C ARG A 120 1.25 6.70 0.84
N TRP A 121 0.73 5.92 1.79
CA TRP A 121 -0.01 6.44 2.94
C TRP A 121 0.91 7.24 3.87
N VAL A 122 2.07 6.67 4.23
CA VAL A 122 3.09 7.36 5.03
C VAL A 122 3.56 8.64 4.33
N GLU A 123 3.82 8.60 3.03
CA GLU A 123 4.18 9.79 2.24
C GLU A 123 3.06 10.84 2.25
N PHE A 124 1.80 10.42 2.14
CA PHE A 124 0.64 11.31 2.20
C PHE A 124 0.50 11.98 3.57
N LEU A 125 0.69 11.22 4.66
CA LEU A 125 0.69 11.76 6.02
C LEU A 125 1.83 12.77 6.23
N ALA A 126 3.04 12.45 5.78
CA ALA A 126 4.21 13.33 5.87
C ALA A 126 4.07 14.60 5.00
N GLY A 127 3.47 14.48 3.82
CA GLY A 127 3.22 15.60 2.90
C GLY A 127 2.16 16.60 3.39
N GLY A 128 1.31 16.18 4.33
CA GLY A 128 0.35 17.06 5.03
C GLY A 128 0.92 17.74 6.28
N ALA A 129 2.07 17.29 6.79
CA ALA A 129 2.78 17.90 7.91
C ALA A 129 3.69 19.03 7.40
N ARG A 130 3.09 20.08 6.81
CA ARG A 130 3.78 21.37 6.65
C ARG A 130 3.29 22.30 7.74
N HIS A 131 4.19 22.53 8.70
CA HIS A 131 4.28 23.57 9.74
C HIS A 131 3.10 24.53 9.89
#